data_AF-A0A843CB98-F1
#
_entry.id   AF-A0A843CB98-F1
#
_cell.length_a   1.000
_cell.length_b   1.000
_cell.length_c   1.000
_cell.angle_alpha   90.00
_cell.angle_beta   90.00
_cell.angle_gamma   90.00
#
_symmetry.space_group_name_H-M   'P 1'
#
loop_
_entity.id
_entity.type
_entity.pdbx_description
1 polymer ?
#
loop_
_entity_poly.entity_id
_entity_poly.type
_entity_poly.pdbx_seq_one_letter_code
_entity_poly.pdbx_strand_id
1 'polypeptide(L)' 'MQAFYNAVSRRHINIEETMSCYTETIIILAMEDVSKAFAALTDLITEARRKTA' A
#
# COMPACT_ATOMS: atom_id res chain seq x y z
N MET A 1 -6.65 6.97 1.68
CA MET A 1 -6.30 6.29 0.40
C MET A 1 -4.94 6.76 -0.15
N GLN A 2 -4.71 8.06 -0.38
CA GLN A 2 -3.45 8.60 -0.95
C GLN A 2 -2.15 8.08 -0.30
N ALA A 3 -2.13 7.95 1.03
CA ALA A 3 -0.95 7.48 1.76
C ALA A 3 -0.51 6.06 1.36
N PHE A 4 -1.47 5.17 1.05
CA PHE A 4 -1.21 3.80 0.63
C PHE A 4 -0.60 3.75 -0.78
N TYR A 5 -1.18 4.49 -1.74
CA TYR A 5 -0.60 4.60 -3.09
C TYR A 5 0.81 5.18 -3.06
N ASN A 6 1.03 6.22 -2.27
CA ASN A 6 2.35 6.83 -2.14
C ASN A 6 3.37 5.85 -1.52
N ALA A 7 2.96 5.00 -0.57
CA ALA A 7 3.85 4.02 0.04
C ALA A 7 4.29 2.93 -0.95
N VAL A 8 3.40 2.52 -1.86
CA VAL A 8 3.68 1.55 -2.93
C VAL A 8 4.50 2.20 -4.04
N SER A 9 4.06 3.35 -4.56
CA SER A 9 4.72 4.07 -5.66
C SER A 9 6.15 4.50 -5.35
N ARG A 10 6.44 4.94 -4.10
CA ARG A 10 7.81 5.29 -3.68
C ARG A 10 8.80 4.14 -3.71
N ARG A 11 8.33 2.89 -3.77
CA ARG A 11 9.15 1.69 -3.92
C ARG A 11 9.24 1.19 -5.36
N HIS A 12 8.80 2.01 -6.32
CA HIS A 12 8.78 1.69 -7.75
C HIS A 12 7.97 0.43 -8.07
N ILE A 13 6.92 0.17 -7.28
CA ILE A 13 5.99 -0.93 -7.52
C ILE A 13 4.88 -0.40 -8.42
N ASN A 14 4.64 -1.10 -9.53
CA ASN A 14 3.57 -0.77 -10.44
C ASN A 14 2.22 -1.17 -9.84
N ILE A 15 1.23 -0.29 -9.98
CA ILE A 15 -0.18 -0.61 -9.67
C ILE A 15 -0.85 -0.91 -11.00
N GLU A 16 -1.29 -2.15 -11.19
CA GLU A 16 -1.95 -2.60 -12.40
C GLU A 16 -3.40 -2.15 -12.43
N GLU A 17 -4.08 -2.28 -11.28
CA GLU A 17 -5.47 -1.89 -11.13
C GLU A 17 -5.75 -1.47 -9.69
N THR A 18 -6.79 -0.66 -9.53
CA THR A 18 -7.33 -0.29 -8.23
C THR A 18 -8.84 -0.42 -8.27
N MET A 19 -9.39 -1.21 -7.35
CA MET A 19 -10.83 -1.31 -7.13
C MET A 19 -11.15 -0.76 -5.76
N SER A 20 -11.99 0.27 -5.66
CA SER A 20 -12.37 0.84 -4.37
C SER A 20 -13.88 1.00 -4.25
N CYS A 21 -14.41 0.62 -3.10
CA CYS A 21 -15.77 0.95 -2.66
C CYS A 21 -15.70 1.81 -1.38
N TYR A 22 -16.84 2.02 -0.72
CA TYR A 22 -16.90 2.88 0.46
C TYR A 22 -16.02 2.40 1.63
N THR A 23 -15.89 1.09 1.81
CA THR A 23 -15.17 0.48 2.94
C THR A 23 -13.84 -0.16 2.57
N GLU A 24 -13.65 -0.49 1.29
CA GLU A 24 -12.54 -1.35 0.85
C GLU A 24 -11.81 -0.74 -0.33
N THR A 25 -10.52 -1.03 -0.41
CA THR A 25 -9.66 -0.69 -1.54
C THR A 25 -8.74 -1.86 -1.82
N ILE A 26 -8.85 -2.41 -3.02
CA ILE A 26 -8.06 -3.52 -3.53
C ILE A 26 -7.06 -2.91 -4.53
N ILE A 27 -5.78 -3.19 -4.33
CA ILE A 27 -4.69 -2.76 -5.21
C ILE A 27 -4.14 -4.02 -5.88
N ILE A 28 -4.25 -4.10 -7.20
CA ILE A 28 -3.71 -5.20 -8.01
C ILE A 28 -2.32 -4.81 -8.50
N LEU A 29 -1.38 -5.75 -8.41
CA LEU A 29 0.03 -5.59 -8.74
C LEU A 29 0.62 -6.95 -9.14
N ALA A 30 1.75 -6.91 -9.85
CA ALA A 30 2.45 -8.10 -10.27
C ALA A 30 2.87 -8.96 -9.07
N MET A 31 2.73 -10.29 -9.20
CA MET A 31 2.97 -11.21 -8.08
C MET A 31 4.41 -11.13 -7.56
N GLU A 32 5.39 -10.84 -8.42
CA GLU A 32 6.79 -10.64 -8.02
C GLU A 32 6.99 -9.47 -7.04
N ASP A 33 6.08 -8.50 -7.02
CA ASP A 33 6.17 -7.31 -6.16
C ASP A 33 5.37 -7.44 -4.87
N VAL A 34 4.62 -8.53 -4.67
CA VAL A 34 3.72 -8.69 -3.51
C VAL A 34 4.45 -8.56 -2.17
N SER A 35 5.67 -9.12 -2.08
CA SER A 35 6.46 -9.07 -0.84
C SER A 35 6.94 -7.64 -0.55
N LYS A 36 7.33 -6.88 -1.59
CA LYS A 36 7.78 -5.50 -1.45
C LYS A 36 6.61 -4.58 -1.09
N ALA A 37 5.46 -4.79 -1.74
CA ALA A 37 4.24 -4.03 -1.48
C ALA A 37 3.75 -4.26 -0.04
N PHE A 38 3.73 -5.53 0.39
CA PHE A 38 3.36 -5.88 1.75
C PHE A 38 4.24 -5.17 2.78
N ALA A 39 5.57 -5.31 2.66
CA ALA A 39 6.51 -4.61 3.53
C ALA A 39 6.29 -3.09 3.54
N ALA A 40 6.01 -2.51 2.38
CA ALA A 40 5.76 -1.07 2.25
C ALA A 40 4.58 -0.57 3.07
N LEU A 41 3.49 -1.31 3.01
CA LEU A 41 2.26 -1.00 3.71
C LEU A 41 2.40 -1.29 5.21
N THR A 42 3.10 -2.37 5.58
CA THR A 42 3.41 -2.68 6.98
C THR A 42 4.21 -1.55 7.65
N ASP A 43 5.23 -1.02 6.99
CA ASP A 43 6.02 0.11 7.52
C ASP A 43 5.16 1.36 7.71
N LEU A 44 4.33 1.69 6.71
CA LEU A 44 3.42 2.83 6.77
C LEU A 44 2.45 2.71 7.95
N ILE A 45 1.84 1.54 8.14
CA ILE A 45 0.88 1.28 9.22
C ILE A 45 1.58 1.32 10.58
N THR A 46 2.78 0.75 10.67
CA THR A 46 3.56 0.74 11.91
C THR A 46 3.91 2.15 12.34
N GLU A 47 4.36 2.99 11.40
CA GLU A 47 4.66 4.39 11.66
C GLU A 47 3.42 5.18 12.04
N ALA A 48 2.29 4.95 11.37
CA ALA A 48 1.03 5.60 11.73
C ALA A 48 0.61 5.25 13.16
N ARG A 49 0.73 3.98 13.56
CA ARG A 49 0.42 3.53 14.93
C ARG A 49 1.32 4.15 15.98
N ARG A 50 2.61 4.37 15.67
CA ARG A 50 3.55 5.05 16.59
C ARG A 50 3.17 6.50 16.87
N LYS A 51 2.59 7.20 15.90
CA LYS A 51 2.19 8.61 16.06
C LYS A 51 0.91 8.80 16.88
N THR A 52 0.14 7.74 17.08
CA THR A 52 -1.10 7.77 17.85
C THR A 52 -0.92 7.25 19.28
N ALA A 53 0.28 6.76 19.63
CA ALA A 53 0.67 6.35 20.97
C ALA A 53 1.35 7.51 21.70
#